data_AF-A0A1W6LM86-F1
#
_entry.id   AF-A0A1W6LM86-F1
#
_cell.length_a   1.000
_cell.length_b   1.000
_cell.length_c   1.000
_cell.angle_alpha   90.00
_cell.angle_beta   90.00
_cell.angle_gamma   90.00
#
_symmetry.space_group_name_H-M   'P 1'
#
loop_
_entity.id
_entity.type
_entity.pdbx_description
1 polymer ?
#
loop_
_entity_poly.entity_id
_entity_poly.type
_entity_poly.pdbx_seq_one_letter_code
_entity_poly.pdbx_strand_id
1 'polypeptide(L)'
;MADKQGKANFIWKIADDILRGSFKAHEYGDVILPFVVLRRLDCVLEPTKDKVIETYNQFKDKNLPDISGILLNSTINEKSPKGLNFYNT
;
A
#
# COMPACT_ATOMS: atom_id res chain seq x y z
N MET A 1 7.84 -22.99 -9.69
CA MET A 1 8.71 -21.82 -9.97
C MET A 1 7.83 -20.74 -10.55
N ALA A 2 7.66 -19.61 -9.86
CA ALA A 2 6.83 -18.52 -10.36
C ALA A 2 7.46 -17.93 -11.63
N ASP A 3 6.71 -17.95 -12.73
CA ASP A 3 7.10 -17.40 -14.02
C ASP A 3 7.31 -15.87 -13.90
N LYS A 4 8.57 -15.46 -13.73
CA LYS A 4 8.97 -14.05 -13.66
C LYS A 4 8.92 -13.40 -15.05
N GLN A 5 9.13 -14.18 -16.11
CA GLN A 5 9.16 -13.71 -17.50
C GLN A 5 7.78 -13.27 -17.97
N GLY A 6 6.73 -14.06 -17.71
CA GLY A 6 5.36 -13.70 -18.10
C GLY A 6 4.83 -12.47 -17.36
N LYS A 7 5.19 -12.30 -16.08
CA LYS A 7 4.85 -11.07 -15.32
C LYS A 7 5.54 -9.84 -15.87
N ALA A 8 6.84 -9.95 -16.21
CA ALA A 8 7.58 -8.85 -16.82
C ALA A 8 6.99 -8.46 -18.18
N ASN A 9 6.65 -9.45 -19.02
CA ASN A 9 6.02 -9.22 -20.32
C ASN A 9 4.63 -8.59 -20.19
N PHE A 10 3.85 -8.98 -19.18
CA PHE A 10 2.54 -8.39 -18.88
C PHE A 10 2.65 -6.92 -18.45
N ILE A 11 3.60 -6.61 -17.55
CA ILE A 11 3.86 -5.24 -17.09
C ILE A 11 4.28 -4.37 -18.28
N TRP A 12 5.20 -4.86 -19.12
CA TRP A 12 5.63 -4.14 -20.33
C TRP A 12 4.49 -3.92 -21.32
N LYS A 13 3.60 -4.90 -21.53
CA LYS A 13 2.43 -4.75 -22.39
C LYS A 13 1.47 -3.67 -21.91
N ILE A 14 1.13 -3.67 -20.62
CA ILE A 14 0.25 -2.63 -20.05
C ILE A 14 0.90 -1.25 -20.16
N ALA A 15 2.21 -1.16 -19.93
CA ALA A 15 2.95 0.07 -20.10
C ALA A 15 2.92 0.54 -21.56
N ASP A 16 3.06 -0.37 -22.52
CA ASP A 16 2.93 -0.08 -23.95
C ASP A 16 1.55 0.46 -24.31
N ASP A 17 0.51 -0.26 -23.91
CA ASP A 17 -0.86 -0.05 -24.38
C ASP A 17 -1.50 1.23 -23.80
N ILE A 18 -1.16 1.60 -22.57
CA ILE A 18 -1.77 2.74 -21.86
C ILE A 18 -0.92 4.00 -21.94
N LEU A 19 0.41 3.86 -21.85
CA LEU A 19 1.31 4.98 -21.55
C LEU A 19 2.05 5.49 -22.77
N ARG A 20 2.32 4.63 -23.78
CA ARG A 20 3.14 5.02 -24.95
C ARG A 20 2.44 5.98 -25.93
N GLY A 21 1.13 6.25 -25.75
CA GLY A 21 0.39 7.29 -26.48
C GLY A 21 0.03 8.52 -25.64
N SER A 22 -0.01 8.39 -24.31
CA SER A 22 -0.53 9.43 -23.41
C SER A 22 0.57 10.25 -22.72
N PHE A 23 1.78 9.68 -22.55
CA PHE A 23 2.89 10.31 -21.83
C PHE A 23 4.23 10.07 -22.53
N LYS A 24 5.12 11.05 -22.52
CA LYS A 24 6.50 10.87 -22.98
C LYS A 24 7.27 10.01 -21.98
N ALA A 25 8.31 9.31 -22.45
CA ALA A 25 9.11 8.41 -21.61
C ALA A 25 9.69 9.07 -20.35
N HIS A 26 9.96 10.38 -20.38
CA HIS A 26 10.43 11.13 -19.20
C HIS A 26 9.31 11.51 -18.22
N GLU A 27 8.07 11.71 -18.70
CA GLU A 27 6.89 12.04 -17.88
C GLU A 27 6.33 10.79 -17.18
N TYR A 28 6.63 9.60 -17.71
CA TYR A 28 6.19 8.34 -17.13
C TYR A 28 6.65 8.15 -15.68
N GLY A 29 7.89 8.57 -15.37
CA GLY A 29 8.45 8.50 -14.03
C GLY A 29 7.59 9.24 -12.99
N ASP A 30 7.15 10.45 -13.34
CA ASP A 30 6.36 11.30 -12.44
C ASP A 30 4.99 10.71 -12.11
N VAL A 31 4.43 9.92 -13.03
CA VAL A 31 3.15 9.24 -12.83
C VAL A 31 3.33 7.94 -12.06
N ILE A 32 4.27 7.07 -12.47
CA ILE A 32 4.37 5.72 -11.91
C ILE A 32 4.93 5.68 -10.48
N LEU A 33 5.86 6.58 -10.14
CA LEU A 33 6.51 6.62 -8.84
C LEU A 33 5.53 6.80 -7.66
N PRO A 34 4.61 7.80 -7.67
CA PRO A 34 3.64 7.93 -6.58
C PRO A 34 2.74 6.70 -6.44
N PHE A 35 2.33 6.07 -7.56
CA PHE A 35 1.53 4.85 -7.49
C PHE A 35 2.31 3.65 -6.92
N VAL A 36 3.60 3.53 -7.23
CA VAL A 36 4.46 2.47 -6.65
C VAL A 36 4.65 2.71 -5.15
N VAL A 37 4.81 3.97 -4.72
CA VAL A 37 4.88 4.31 -3.30
C VAL A 37 3.58 3.92 -2.59
N LEU A 38 2.42 4.32 -3.13
CA LEU A 38 1.11 3.93 -2.59
C LEU A 38 0.94 2.41 -2.52
N ARG A 39 1.29 1.69 -3.59
CA ARG A 39 1.22 0.23 -3.61
C ARG A 39 2.13 -0.40 -2.55
N ARG A 40 3.32 0.18 -2.34
CA ARG A 40 4.25 -0.30 -1.31
C ARG A 40 3.68 -0.07 0.09
N LEU A 41 3.07 1.09 0.35
CA LEU A 41 2.40 1.38 1.61
C LEU A 41 1.24 0.40 1.85
N ASP A 42 0.41 0.16 0.83
CA ASP A 42 -0.68 -0.83 0.89
C ASP A 42 -0.17 -2.22 1.24
N CYS A 43 0.89 -2.71 0.56
CA CYS A 43 1.44 -4.04 0.84
C CYS A 43 2.08 -4.17 2.23
N VAL A 44 2.52 -3.07 2.83
CA VAL A 44 3.01 -3.08 4.23
C VAL A 44 1.84 -3.22 5.20
N LEU A 45 0.68 -2.64 4.88
CA LEU A 45 -0.53 -2.73 5.70
C LEU A 45 -1.37 -3.99 5.43
N GLU A 46 -1.21 -4.62 4.27
CA GLU A 46 -1.96 -5.80 3.82
C GLU A 46 -2.05 -6.95 4.85
N PRO A 47 -0.99 -7.32 5.59
CA PRO A 47 -1.04 -8.40 6.58
C PRO A 47 -1.92 -8.11 7.80
N THR A 48 -2.17 -6.83 8.12
CA THR A 48 -2.90 -6.41 9.33
C THR A 48 -4.19 -5.68 9.03
N LYS A 49 -4.53 -5.53 7.74
CA LYS A 49 -5.70 -4.80 7.27
C LYS A 49 -7.01 -5.27 7.91
N ASP A 50 -7.26 -6.58 7.93
CA ASP A 50 -8.52 -7.12 8.47
C ASP A 50 -8.67 -6.83 9.97
N LYS A 51 -7.56 -6.95 10.72
CA LYS A 51 -7.51 -6.66 12.16
C LYS A 51 -7.74 -5.18 12.46
N VAL A 52 -7.18 -4.30 11.62
CA VAL A 52 -7.40 -2.85 11.73
C VAL A 52 -8.86 -2.50 11.46
N ILE A 53 -9.48 -3.10 10.43
CA ILE A 53 -10.89 -2.87 10.08
C ILE A 53 -11.83 -3.38 11.19
N GLU A 54 -11.55 -4.56 11.74
CA GLU A 54 -12.32 -5.11 12.86
C GLU A 54 -12.25 -4.19 14.07
N THR A 55 -11.04 -3.78 14.45
CA THR A 55 -10.80 -2.84 15.55
C THR A 55 -11.53 -1.52 15.30
N TYR A 56 -11.44 -0.96 14.09
CA TYR A 56 -12.17 0.26 13.74
C TYR A 56 -13.68 0.09 13.94
N ASN A 57 -14.27 -1.00 13.47
CA ASN A 57 -15.70 -1.25 13.62
C ASN A 57 -16.13 -1.46 15.08
N GLN A 58 -15.27 -1.99 15.95
CA GLN A 58 -15.55 -2.14 17.38
C GLN A 58 -15.55 -0.81 18.16
N PHE A 59 -14.76 0.17 17.70
CA PHE A 59 -14.53 1.42 18.42
C PHE A 59 -15.15 2.66 17.76
N LYS A 60 -15.62 2.58 16.50
CA LYS A 60 -16.26 3.70 15.79
C LYS A 60 -17.46 4.30 16.54
N ASP A 61 -18.26 3.46 17.19
CA ASP A 61 -19.49 3.87 17.86
C ASP A 61 -19.24 4.33 19.31
N LYS A 62 -18.00 4.18 19.82
CA LYS A 62 -17.64 4.47 21.21
C LYS A 62 -17.22 5.92 21.46
N ASN A 63 -17.33 6.79 20.45
CA ASN A 63 -17.09 8.24 20.53
C ASN A 63 -15.80 8.61 21.31
N LEU A 64 -14.71 7.88 21.05
CA LEU A 64 -13.41 8.14 21.68
C LEU A 64 -12.73 9.34 21.01
N PRO A 65 -12.08 10.22 21.78
CA PRO A 65 -11.37 11.38 21.25
C PRO A 65 -10.14 11.00 20.41
N ASP A 66 -9.55 9.81 20.62
CA ASP A 66 -8.47 9.29 19.77
C ASP A 66 -8.55 7.76 19.62
N ILE A 67 -8.87 7.31 18.41
CA ILE A 67 -8.92 5.89 18.03
C ILE A 67 -7.57 5.47 17.40
N SER A 68 -6.71 6.43 17.03
CA SER A 68 -5.50 6.22 16.25
C SER A 68 -4.50 5.33 16.97
N GLY A 69 -4.29 5.54 18.27
CA GLY A 69 -3.41 4.70 19.08
C GLY A 69 -3.86 3.24 19.16
N ILE A 70 -5.17 3.00 19.20
CA ILE A 70 -5.76 1.65 19.24
C ILE A 70 -5.56 0.96 17.90
N LEU A 71 -5.80 1.68 16.79
CA LEU A 71 -5.57 1.15 15.45
C LEU A 71 -4.09 0.88 15.18
N LEU A 72 -3.19 1.73 15.65
CA LEU A 72 -1.75 1.52 15.48
C LEU A 72 -1.30 0.22 16.16
N ASN A 73 -1.80 -0.07 17.37
CA ASN A 73 -1.52 -1.34 18.05
C ASN A 73 -2.07 -2.55 17.28
N SER A 74 -3.18 -2.38 16.57
CA SER A 74 -3.73 -3.44 15.73
C SER A 74 -2.85 -3.75 14.50
N THR A 75 -1.94 -2.84 14.10
CA THR A 75 -0.98 -3.05 12.99
C THR A 75 0.26 -3.88 13.37
N ILE A 76 0.45 -4.23 14.64
CA ILE A 76 1.60 -5.03 15.10
C ILE A 76 1.54 -6.42 14.46
N ASN A 77 2.64 -6.83 13.82
CA ASN A 77 2.83 -8.15 13.25
C ASN A 77 4.29 -8.61 13.40
N GLU A 78 4.60 -9.85 13.00
CA GLU A 78 5.96 -10.42 13.08
C GLU A 78 7.03 -9.58 12.36
N LYS A 79 6.67 -8.91 11.26
CA LYS A 79 7.55 -8.04 10.48
C LYS A 79 7.65 -6.61 11.04
N SER A 80 6.76 -6.23 11.95
CA SER A 80 6.68 -4.89 12.55
C SER A 80 6.21 -5.00 14.01
N PRO A 81 7.11 -5.43 14.92
CA PRO A 81 6.79 -5.70 16.33
C PRO A 81 6.45 -4.45 17.15
N LYS A 82 6.79 -3.25 16.64
CA LYS A 82 6.48 -1.95 17.26
C LYS A 82 5.31 -1.21 16.57
N GLY A 83 4.58 -1.88 15.68
CA GLY A 83 3.54 -1.26 14.84
C GLY A 83 4.12 -0.49 13.66
N LEU A 84 3.26 -0.12 12.71
CA LEU A 84 3.63 0.67 11.53
C LEU A 84 3.97 2.11 11.94
N ASN A 85 5.26 2.47 11.96
CA ASN A 85 5.70 3.85 12.18
C ASN A 85 6.07 4.47 10.83
N PHE A 86 5.32 5.48 10.40
CA PHE A 86 5.65 6.26 9.21
C PHE A 86 6.42 7.51 9.63
N TYR A 87 7.73 7.51 9.37
CA TYR A 87 8.56 8.70 9.52
C TYR A 87 8.50 9.48 8.21
N ASN A 88 7.69 10.53 8.17
CA ASN A 88 7.90 11.62 7.23
C ASN A 88 8.50 12.78 8.03
N THR A 89 9.83 12.86 8.03
CA THR A 89 10.56 14.05 8.51
C THR A 89 10.73 15.00 7.34
#